data_AF-A0A2E8VFY1-F1
#
_entry.id   AF-A0A2E8VFY1-F1
#
_cell.length_a   1.000
_cell.length_b   1.000
_cell.length_c   1.000
_cell.angle_alpha   90.00
_cell.angle_beta   90.00
_cell.angle_gamma   90.00
#
_symmetry.space_group_name_H-M   'P 1'
#
loop_
_entity.id
_entity.type
_entity.pdbx_description
1 polymer ?
#
loop_
_entity_poly.entity_id
_entity_poly.type
_entity_poly.pdbx_seq_one_letter_code
_entity_poly.pdbx_strand_id
1 'polypeptide(L)'
;MAVKPLALRKLEKQSKNIYEAVVVMSKRARQINQDRYEEKVINETDDISELDVLDELPQVDPDEYEEKEKVTTEAMDEFLSGDLQWREQESEDS
;
A
#
# COMPACT_ATOMS: atom_id res chain seq x y z
N MET A 1 -0.76 -14.17 -8.91
CA MET A 1 -0.96 -14.53 -7.48
C MET A 1 -2.32 -15.20 -7.21
N ALA A 2 -2.33 -16.32 -6.47
CA ALA A 2 -3.56 -16.97 -6.01
C ALA A 2 -4.14 -16.28 -4.75
N VAL A 3 -5.47 -16.24 -4.63
CA VAL A 3 -6.13 -15.70 -3.43
C VAL A 3 -5.98 -16.69 -2.28
N LYS A 4 -5.36 -16.25 -1.17
CA LYS A 4 -5.19 -17.06 0.04
C LYS A 4 -6.39 -16.85 0.98
N PRO A 5 -7.11 -17.92 1.38
CA PRO A 5 -8.22 -17.78 2.32
C PRO A 5 -7.70 -17.42 3.71
N LEU A 6 -8.40 -16.49 4.38
CA LEU A 6 -8.09 -16.04 5.73
C LEU A 6 -9.10 -16.59 6.74
N ALA A 7 -8.62 -17.12 7.86
CA ALA A 7 -9.47 -17.53 8.96
C ALA A 7 -9.94 -16.32 9.77
N LEU A 8 -11.27 -16.11 9.86
CA LEU A 8 -11.89 -14.98 10.57
C LEU A 8 -11.43 -14.84 12.02
N ARG A 9 -11.16 -15.96 12.71
CA ARG A 9 -10.62 -15.97 14.08
C ARG A 9 -9.30 -15.21 14.25
N LYS A 10 -8.53 -15.01 13.17
CA LYS A 10 -7.31 -14.20 13.22
C LYS A 10 -7.63 -12.71 13.25
N LEU A 11 -8.68 -12.27 12.55
CA LEU A 11 -9.15 -10.88 12.56
C LEU A 11 -9.76 -10.51 13.92
N GLU A 12 -10.51 -11.43 14.53
CA GLU A 12 -11.13 -11.25 15.85
C GLU A 12 -10.12 -10.97 16.98
N LYS A 13 -8.85 -11.35 16.79
CA LYS A 13 -7.78 -11.04 17.74
C LYS A 13 -7.36 -9.57 17.70
N GLN A 14 -7.53 -8.92 16.55
CA GLN A 14 -7.03 -7.58 16.28
C GLN A 14 -8.13 -6.51 16.34
N SER A 15 -9.38 -6.88 16.04
CA SER A 15 -10.54 -6.00 16.25
C SER A 15 -11.76 -6.80 16.70
N LYS A 16 -12.58 -6.16 17.54
CA LYS A 16 -13.88 -6.67 17.98
C LYS A 16 -14.95 -6.56 16.88
N ASN A 17 -14.71 -5.73 15.86
CA ASN A 17 -15.65 -5.47 14.78
C ASN A 17 -14.97 -5.72 13.42
N ILE A 18 -15.50 -6.69 12.66
CA ILE A 18 -14.96 -7.06 11.35
C ILE A 18 -15.03 -5.88 10.37
N TYR A 19 -16.05 -5.03 10.45
CA TYR A 19 -16.17 -3.87 9.56
C TYR A 19 -15.10 -2.81 9.84
N GLU A 20 -14.75 -2.62 11.10
CA GLU A 20 -13.66 -1.75 11.50
C GLU A 20 -12.32 -2.27 10.99
N ALA A 21 -12.06 -3.57 11.13
CA ALA A 21 -10.88 -4.21 10.54
C ALA A 21 -10.78 -3.96 9.03
N VAL A 22 -11.90 -4.08 8.29
CA VAL A 22 -11.95 -3.79 6.85
C VAL A 22 -11.60 -2.33 6.55
N VAL A 23 -12.13 -1.39 7.32
CA VAL A 23 -11.82 0.04 7.14
C VAL A 23 -10.35 0.33 7.40
N VAL A 24 -9.79 -0.23 8.48
CA VAL A 24 -8.37 -0.06 8.86
C VAL A 24 -7.47 -0.62 7.76
N MET A 25 -7.69 -1.87 7.34
CA MET A 25 -6.91 -2.49 6.27
C MET A 25 -7.02 -1.71 4.95
N SER A 26 -8.21 -1.22 4.61
CA SER A 26 -8.42 -0.41 3.40
C SER A 26 -7.67 0.92 3.44
N LYS A 27 -7.68 1.60 4.60
CA LYS A 27 -6.92 2.84 4.80
C LYS A 27 -5.42 2.59 4.72
N ARG A 28 -4.92 1.51 5.33
CA ARG A 28 -3.50 1.16 5.28
C ARG A 28 -3.04 0.80 3.86
N ALA A 29 -3.84 0.02 3.12
CA ALA A 29 -3.54 -0.29 1.73
C ALA A 29 -3.44 0.98 0.85
N ARG A 30 -4.23 2.02 1.15
CA ARG A 30 -4.12 3.32 0.46
C ARG A 30 -2.84 4.06 0.81
N GLN A 31 -2.40 4.03 2.07
CA GLN A 31 -1.13 4.64 2.49
C GLN A 31 0.04 3.97 1.74
N ILE A 32 0.12 2.64 1.75
CA ILE A 32 1.16 1.89 1.03
C ILE A 32 1.15 2.22 -0.47
N ASN A 33 -0.04 2.34 -1.07
CA ASN A 33 -0.15 2.71 -2.48
C ASN A 33 0.37 4.12 -2.76
N GLN A 34 0.02 5.07 -1.89
CA GLN A 34 0.48 6.45 -1.97
C GLN A 34 2.01 6.53 -1.84
N ASP A 35 2.59 5.84 -0.86
CA ASP A 35 4.04 5.79 -0.63
C ASP A 35 4.77 5.26 -1.89
N ARG A 36 4.26 4.18 -2.49
CA ARG A 36 4.81 3.62 -3.74
C ARG A 36 4.68 4.57 -4.93
N TYR A 37 3.61 5.35 -4.99
CA TYR A 37 3.41 6.33 -6.05
C TYR A 37 4.38 7.50 -5.90
N GLU A 38 4.58 7.99 -4.68
CA GLU A 38 5.53 9.06 -4.38
C GLU A 38 6.96 8.64 -4.71
N GLU A 39 7.39 7.45 -4.28
CA GLU A 39 8.71 6.89 -4.62
C GLU A 39 8.90 6.81 -6.15
N LYS A 40 7.88 6.33 -6.87
CA LYS A 40 7.93 6.24 -8.33
C LYS A 40 8.08 7.61 -8.99
N VAL A 41 7.31 8.61 -8.56
CA VAL A 41 7.37 9.97 -9.11
C VAL A 41 8.72 10.63 -8.82
N ILE A 42 9.29 10.41 -7.63
CA ILE A 42 10.62 10.94 -7.28
C ILE A 42 11.67 10.35 -8.22
N ASN A 43 11.72 9.01 -8.36
CA ASN A 43 12.69 8.35 -9.23
C ASN A 43 12.55 8.82 -10.69
N GLU A 44 11.33 8.87 -11.23
CA GLU A 44 11.10 9.37 -12.59
C GLU A 44 11.51 10.84 -12.76
N THR A 45 11.32 11.67 -11.73
CA THR A 45 11.71 13.09 -11.78
C THR A 45 13.23 13.25 -11.73
N ASP A 46 13.91 12.48 -10.89
CA ASP A 46 15.37 12.47 -10.81
C ASP A 46 15.96 12.02 -12.15
N ASP A 47 15.43 10.95 -12.75
CA ASP A 47 15.83 10.46 -14.08
C ASP A 47 15.63 11.54 -15.18
N ILE A 48 14.49 12.25 -15.16
CA ILE A 48 14.19 13.33 -16.12
C ILE A 48 15.10 14.55 -15.89
N SER A 49 15.50 14.83 -14.66
CA SER A 49 16.34 15.99 -14.33
C SER A 49 17.76 15.89 -14.90
N GLU A 50 18.21 14.68 -15.23
CA GLU A 50 19.51 14.40 -15.83
C GLU A 50 19.51 14.44 -17.37
N LEU A 51 18.34 14.53 -18.02
CA LEU A 51 18.16 14.52 -19.48
C LEU A 51 18.20 15.94 -20.08
N ASP A 52 18.96 16.14 -21.17
CA ASP A 52 18.97 17.38 -21.96
C ASP A 52 17.81 17.40 -22.99
N VAL A 53 17.51 18.56 -23.58
CA VAL A 53 16.34 18.80 -24.46
C VAL A 53 16.30 17.88 -25.70
N LEU A 54 17.46 17.35 -26.11
CA LEU A 54 17.59 16.47 -27.28
C LEU A 54 17.70 14.99 -26.91
N ASP A 55 17.75 14.65 -25.62
CA ASP A 55 17.89 13.26 -25.21
C ASP A 55 16.56 12.49 -25.36
N GLU A 56 16.68 11.21 -25.69
CA GLU A 56 15.53 10.32 -25.83
C GLU A 56 14.95 9.98 -24.45
N LEU A 57 13.62 9.98 -24.33
CA LEU A 57 12.96 9.57 -23.09
C LEU A 57 13.28 8.09 -22.80
N PRO A 58 13.58 7.76 -21.53
CA PRO A 58 13.84 6.38 -21.14
C PRO A 58 12.60 5.52 -21.45
N GLN A 59 12.83 4.41 -22.15
CA GLN A 59 11.79 3.43 -22.43
C GLN A 59 11.71 2.44 -21.27
N VAL A 60 10.50 2.08 -20.86
CA VAL A 60 10.29 1.05 -19.83
C VAL A 60 10.71 -0.29 -20.43
N ASP A 61 11.82 -0.85 -19.96
CA ASP A 61 12.27 -2.18 -20.36
C ASP A 61 11.32 -3.23 -19.76
N PRO A 62 10.64 -4.06 -20.57
CA PRO A 62 9.81 -5.13 -20.07
C PRO A 62 10.57 -6.15 -19.19
N ASP A 63 11.89 -6.29 -19.41
CA ASP A 63 12.73 -7.23 -18.66
C ASP A 63 13.03 -6.74 -17.24
N GLU A 64 12.87 -5.45 -16.96
CA GLU A 64 13.02 -4.83 -15.63
C GLU A 64 11.73 -4.87 -14.78
N TYR A 65 10.70 -5.60 -15.22
CA TYR A 65 9.46 -5.72 -14.47
C TYR A 65 9.65 -6.45 -13.12
N GLU A 66 9.37 -5.75 -12.02
CA GLU A 66 9.33 -6.33 -10.68
C GLU A 66 7.90 -6.69 -10.25
N GLU A 67 7.63 -7.97 -9.99
CA GLU A 67 6.36 -8.40 -9.39
C GLU A 67 6.30 -7.96 -7.91
N LYS A 68 5.57 -6.88 -7.63
CA LYS A 68 5.32 -6.42 -6.27
C LYS A 68 4.06 -7.05 -5.67
N GLU A 69 4.07 -7.27 -4.36
CA GLU A 69 2.90 -7.75 -3.65
C GLU A 69 1.76 -6.71 -3.70
N LYS A 70 0.50 -7.18 -3.76
CA LYS A 70 -0.66 -6.31 -3.76
C LYS A 70 -0.71 -5.55 -2.44
N VAL A 71 -0.93 -4.24 -2.52
CA VAL A 71 -1.05 -3.36 -1.34
C VAL A 71 -2.10 -3.83 -0.33
N THR A 72 -3.16 -4.49 -0.80
CA THR A 72 -4.20 -5.07 0.06
C THR A 72 -3.72 -6.29 0.83
N THR A 73 -2.80 -7.08 0.26
CA THR A 73 -2.23 -8.25 0.94
C THR A 73 -1.24 -7.79 2.00
N GLU A 74 -0.36 -6.85 1.65
CA GLU A 74 0.60 -6.25 2.59
C GLU A 74 -0.10 -5.61 3.80
N ALA A 75 -1.11 -4.76 3.55
CA ALA A 75 -1.90 -4.15 4.62
C ALA A 75 -2.63 -5.17 5.50
N MET A 76 -3.08 -6.28 4.91
CA MET A 76 -3.75 -7.35 5.64
C MET A 76 -2.75 -8.12 6.52
N ASP A 77 -1.55 -8.38 6.03
CA ASP A 77 -0.49 -9.06 6.78
C ASP A 77 -0.01 -8.20 7.97
N GLU A 78 0.20 -6.90 7.77
CA GLU A 78 0.54 -5.95 8.85
C GLU A 78 -0.58 -5.81 9.91
N PHE A 79 -1.83 -5.82 9.48
CA PHE A 79 -2.96 -5.81 10.41
C PHE A 79 -3.01 -7.10 11.24
N LEU A 80 -2.77 -8.25 10.59
CA LEU A 80 -2.82 -9.56 11.25
C LEU A 80 -1.64 -9.81 12.19
N SER A 81 -0.44 -9.33 11.85
CA SER A 81 0.74 -9.39 12.72
C SER A 81 0.59 -8.52 13.96
N GLY A 82 -0.22 -7.46 13.89
CA GLY A 82 -0.39 -6.48 14.97
C GLY A 82 0.64 -5.35 14.90
N ASP A 83 1.40 -5.25 13.81
CA ASP A 83 2.38 -4.18 13.59
C ASP A 83 1.70 -2.84 13.30
N LEU A 84 0.45 -2.88 12.82
CA LEU A 84 -0.35 -1.70 12.53
C LEU A 84 -1.07 -1.16 13.77
N GLN A 85 -0.67 0.02 14.23
CA GLN A 85 -1.38 0.79 15.25
C GLN A 85 -2.46 1.66 14.61
N TRP A 86 -3.67 1.64 15.17
CA TRP A 86 -4.80 2.43 14.69
C TRP A 86 -5.70 2.82 15.85
N ARG A 87 -6.48 3.88 15.66
CA ARG A 87 -7.43 4.39 16.64
C ARG A 87 -8.67 4.93 15.93
N GLU A 88 -9.80 4.86 16.61
CA GLU A 88 -10.98 5.62 16.23
C GLU A 88 -10.69 7.11 16.45
N GLN A 89 -11.06 7.95 15.49
CA GLN A 89 -11.12 9.39 15.74
C GLN A 89 -12.42 9.64 16.46
N GLU A 90 -12.36 10.26 17.64
CA GLU A 90 -13.55 10.84 18.24
C GLU A 90 -14.13 11.84 17.23
N SER A 91 -15.42 11.71 16.95
CA SER A 91 -16.13 12.70 16.16
C SER A 91 -16.02 14.03 16.89
N GLU A 92 -15.38 15.03 16.28
CA GLU A 92 -15.58 16.41 16.67
C GLU A 92 -17.04 16.75 16.34
N ASP A 93 -17.94 16.43 17.27
CA ASP A 93 -19.33 16.88 17.24
C ASP A 93 -19.30 18.42 17.27
N SER A 94 -19.35 19.02 16.09
CA SER A 94 -19.47 20.46 15.85
C SER A 94 -20.92 20.88 15.73
#